data_AF-A0A954TLC0-F1
#
_entry.id   AF-A0A954TLC0-F1
#
_cell.length_a   1.000
_cell.length_b   1.000
_cell.length_c   1.000
_cell.angle_alpha   90.00
_cell.angle_beta   90.00
_cell.angle_gamma   90.00
#
_symmetry.space_group_name_H-M   'P 1'
#
loop_
_entity.id
_entity.type
_entity.pdbx_description
1 polymer ?
#
loop_
_entity_poly.entity_id
_entity_poly.type
_entity_poly.pdbx_seq_one_letter_code
_entity_poly.pdbx_strand_id
1 'polypeptide(L)' 'HVVPRAQGGESSWTNCVLACLECNKSKADRTPEQANVRLRKEPVRPTWKPLYSEHASRMESWSKFISEAYWNAELKS' A
#
# COMPACT_ATOMS: atom_id res chain seq x y z
N HIS A 1 7.19 -4.24 -1.60
CA HIS A 1 6.74 -5.62 -1.89
C HIS A 1 7.50 -6.62 -1.05
N VAL A 2 6.86 -7.66 -0.52
CA VAL A 2 7.48 -8.75 0.23
C VAL A 2 8.35 -9.57 -0.72
N VAL A 3 7.76 -10.10 -1.78
CA VAL A 3 8.48 -10.57 -2.98
C VAL A 3 8.76 -9.36 -3.89
N PRO A 4 10.02 -9.01 -4.18
CA PRO A 4 10.37 -7.88 -5.04
C PRO A 4 9.85 -8.02 -6.48
N ARG A 5 9.58 -6.90 -7.15
CA ARG A 5 9.16 -6.93 -8.58
C ARG A 5 10.21 -7.56 -9.49
N ALA A 6 11.50 -7.32 -9.21
CA ALA A 6 12.61 -7.95 -9.93
C ALA A 6 12.62 -9.49 -9.83
N GLN A 7 11.93 -10.04 -8.83
CA GLN A 7 11.76 -11.49 -8.63
C GLN A 7 10.32 -11.95 -8.96
N GLY A 8 9.56 -11.15 -9.72
CA GLY A 8 8.20 -11.48 -10.16
C GLY A 8 7.09 -11.18 -9.15
N GLY A 9 7.38 -10.46 -8.06
CA GLY A 9 6.37 -10.10 -7.07
C GLY A 9 5.37 -9.07 -7.57
N GLU A 10 4.08 -9.41 -7.51
CA GLU A 10 2.98 -8.56 -7.99
C GLU A 10 2.58 -7.47 -6.99
N SER A 11 1.97 -6.38 -7.48
CA SER A 11 1.36 -5.37 -6.62
C SER A 11 0.00 -5.85 -6.12
N SER A 12 0.00 -6.55 -4.97
CA SER A 12 -1.21 -7.12 -4.36
C SER A 12 -1.31 -6.81 -2.86
N TRP A 13 -2.51 -6.97 -2.30
CA TRP A 13 -2.76 -6.82 -0.85
C TRP A 13 -1.90 -7.77 0.01
N THR A 14 -1.54 -8.92 -0.52
CA THR A 14 -0.75 -9.96 0.17
C THR A 14 0.75 -9.83 -0.10
N ASN A 15 1.17 -8.83 -0.89
CA ASN A 15 2.58 -8.59 -1.20
C ASN A 15 3.04 -7.17 -0.86
N CYS A 16 2.14 -6.19 -0.73
CA CYS A 16 2.49 -4.83 -0.37
C CYS A 16 2.35 -4.59 1.14
N VAL A 17 3.40 -4.04 1.75
CA VAL A 17 3.46 -3.66 3.16
C VAL A 17 4.04 -2.26 3.30
N LEU A 18 3.70 -1.59 4.41
CA LEU A 18 4.36 -0.35 4.79
C LEU A 18 5.73 -0.63 5.38
N ALA A 19 6.70 0.24 5.12
CA ALA A 19 8.04 0.17 5.66
C ALA A 19 8.59 1.58 5.90
N CYS A 20 9.49 1.73 6.87
CA CYS A 20 10.28 2.96 6.98
C CYS A 20 11.34 3.01 5.87
N LEU A 21 11.93 4.18 5.65
CA LEU A 21 12.96 4.39 4.62
C LEU A 21 14.15 3.44 4.80
N GLU A 22 14.64 3.27 6.03
CA GLU A 22 15.79 2.43 6.35
C GLU A 22 15.51 0.94 6.05
N CYS A 23 14.39 0.39 6.56
CA CYS A 23 13.99 -0.98 6.26
C CYS A 23 13.80 -1.21 4.77
N ASN A 24 13.15 -0.27 4.08
CA ASN A 24 12.90 -0.40 2.63
C ASN A 24 14.21 -0.37 1.83
N LYS A 25 15.13 0.53 2.19
CA LYS A 25 16.46 0.62 1.59
C LYS A 25 17.31 -0.63 1.87
N SER A 26 17.26 -1.14 3.11
CA SER A 26 17.95 -2.37 3.50
C SER A 26 17.38 -3.57 2.73
N LYS A 27 16.05 -3.69 2.59
CA LYS A 27 15.42 -4.76 1.81
C LYS A 27 15.80 -4.68 0.33
N ALA A 28 15.68 -3.50 -0.30
CA ALA A 28 15.88 -3.31 -1.74
C ALA A 28 15.13 -4.40 -2.56
N ASP A 29 15.80 -5.01 -3.53
CA ASP A 29 15.26 -6.06 -4.40
C ASP A 29 15.45 -7.49 -3.84
N ARG A 30 15.57 -7.64 -2.52
CA ARG A 30 15.66 -8.92 -1.81
C ARG A 30 14.37 -9.26 -1.08
N THR A 31 14.07 -10.53 -0.81
CA THR A 31 12.98 -10.91 0.12
C THR A 31 13.35 -10.52 1.57
N PRO A 32 12.38 -10.47 2.52
CA PRO A 32 12.71 -10.19 3.93
C PRO A 32 13.77 -11.13 4.48
N GLU A 33 13.71 -12.42 4.14
CA GLU A 33 14.65 -13.45 4.55
C GLU A 33 16.05 -13.19 3.99
N GLN A 34 16.14 -12.90 2.69
CA GLN A 34 17.40 -12.56 2.00
C GLN A 34 18.05 -11.27 2.55
N ALA A 35 17.25 -10.32 3.04
CA ALA A 35 17.73 -9.07 3.64
C ALA A 35 17.86 -9.14 5.17
N ASN A 36 17.55 -10.28 5.79
CA ASN A 36 17.49 -10.47 7.24
C ASN A 36 16.65 -9.41 7.97
N VAL A 37 15.53 -9.00 7.35
CA VAL A 37 14.53 -8.10 7.94
C VAL A 37 13.25 -8.89 8.20
N ARG A 38 12.52 -8.50 9.24
CA ARG A 38 11.27 -9.20 9.62
C ARG A 38 10.06 -8.31 9.38
N LEU A 39 9.00 -8.91 8.86
CA LEU A 39 7.71 -8.26 8.77
C LEU A 39 7.11 -8.12 10.18
N ARG A 40 6.59 -6.93 10.49
CA ARG A 40 5.87 -6.71 11.76
C ARG A 40 4.47 -7.32 11.74
N LYS A 41 3.87 -7.43 10.55
CA LYS A 41 2.54 -7.98 10.32
C LYS A 41 2.52 -8.63 8.95
N GLU A 42 1.82 -9.75 8.84
CA GLU A 42 1.58 -10.40 7.57
C GLU A 42 0.65 -9.55 6.68
N PRO A 43 1.01 -9.32 5.41
CA PRO A 43 0.14 -8.62 4.47
C PRO A 43 -1.10 -9.46 4.16
N VAL A 44 -2.27 -8.91 4.46
CA VAL A 44 -3.55 -9.54 4.19
C VAL A 44 -4.50 -8.53 3.57
N ARG A 45 -5.41 -9.01 2.71
CA ARG A 45 -6.50 -8.17 2.22
C ARG A 45 -7.40 -7.78 3.39
N PRO A 46 -7.70 -6.49 3.59
CA PRO A 46 -8.63 -6.07 4.62
C PRO A 46 -10.03 -6.62 4.32
N THR A 47 -10.71 -7.11 5.36
CA THR A 47 -12.14 -7.46 5.25
C THR A 47 -12.95 -6.19 5.24
N TRP A 48 -13.89 -6.05 4.31
CA TRP A 48 -14.81 -4.92 4.30
C TRP A 48 -15.68 -4.91 5.57
N LYS A 49 -15.87 -3.73 6.17
CA LYS A 49 -16.74 -3.49 7.32
C LYS A 49 -17.56 -2.22 7.03
N PRO A 50 -18.84 -2.14 7.44
CA PRO A 50 -19.68 -0.97 7.21
C PRO A 50 -19.08 0.35 7.73
N LEU A 51 -18.28 0.31 8.81
CA LEU A 51 -17.58 1.49 9.35
C LEU A 51 -16.60 2.15 8.36
N TYR A 52 -16.22 1.48 7.27
CA TYR A 52 -15.35 2.04 6.24
C TYR A 52 -16.11 2.82 5.15
N SER A 53 -17.44 2.72 5.09
CA SER A 53 -18.26 3.51 4.15
C SER A 53 -18.62 4.89 4.70
N GLU A 54 -18.28 5.20 5.95
CA GLU A 54 -18.36 6.57 6.43
C GLU A 54 -17.27 7.40 5.73
N HIS A 55 -17.69 8.18 4.73
CA HIS A 55 -16.86 9.10 3.92
C HIS A 55 -16.25 10.26 4.71
N ALA A 56 -16.05 10.11 6.02
CA ALA A 56 -15.26 11.04 6.79
C ALA A 56 -13.79 10.85 6.37
N SER A 57 -13.31 11.72 5.47
CA SER A 57 -11.89 11.87 5.21
C SER A 57 -11.21 12.25 6.53
N ARG A 58 -10.71 11.25 7.27
CA ARG A 58 -10.11 11.44 8.60
C ARG A 58 -8.85 12.30 8.57
N MET A 59 -8.32 12.56 7.37
CA MET A 59 -7.13 13.36 7.13
C MET A 59 -7.42 14.42 6.07
N GLU A 60 -7.24 15.69 6.43
CA GLU A 60 -7.54 16.84 5.56
C GLU A 60 -6.73 16.81 4.26
N SER A 61 -5.47 16.38 4.31
CA SER A 61 -4.60 16.27 3.13
C SER A 61 -5.11 15.24 2.10
N TRP A 62 -5.96 14.30 2.52
CA TRP A 62 -6.56 13.30 1.64
C TRP A 62 -7.83 13.80 0.93
N SER A 63 -8.41 14.90 1.38
CA SER A 63 -9.64 15.47 0.79
C SER A 63 -9.52 15.70 -0.72
N LYS A 64 -8.34 16.09 -1.21
CA LYS A 64 -8.07 16.34 -2.64
C LYS A 64 -8.10 15.09 -3.51
N PHE A 65 -7.86 13.91 -2.93
CA PHE A 65 -7.84 12.63 -3.65
C PHE A 65 -9.17 11.86 -3.52
N ILE A 66 -10.01 12.26 -2.56
CA ILE A 66 -11.26 11.60 -2.23
C ILE A 66 -12.47 12.46 -2.67
N SER A 67 -12.25 13.72 -3.07
CA SER A 67 -13.31 14.59 -3.56
C SER A 67 -13.97 14.01 -4.83
N GLU A 68 -15.28 14.18 -4.94
CA GLU A 68 -16.04 13.77 -6.13
C GLU A 68 -15.48 14.37 -7.41
N ALA A 69 -14.88 15.56 -7.34
CA ALA A 69 -14.23 16.21 -8.47
C ALA A 69 -13.02 15.43 -9.02
N TYR A 70 -12.30 14.67 -8.18
CA TYR A 70 -11.20 13.82 -8.64
C TYR A 70 -11.71 12.57 -9.37
N TRP A 71 -12.79 11.96 -8.87
CA TRP A 71 -13.38 10.75 -9.46
C TRP A 71 -14.21 11.02 -10.71
N ASN A 72 -14.83 12.20 -10.81
CA ASN A 72 -15.71 12.58 -11.92
C ASN A 72 -15.01 13.42 -13.00
N ALA A 73 -13.71 13.71 -12.84
CA ALA A 73 -12.96 14.39 -13.88
C ALA A 73 -12.66 13.43 -15.04
N GLU A 74 -13.07 13.80 -16.26
CA GLU A 74 -12.64 13.10 -17.47
C GLU A 74 -11.11 13.15 -17.57
N LEU A 75 -10.48 11.97 -17.58
CA LEU A 75 -9.07 11.85 -17.88
C LEU A 75 -8.87 12.20 -19.35
N LYS A 76 -8.31 13.38 -19.63
CA LYS A 76 -7.90 13.74 -20.98
C LYS A 76 -6.80 12.77 -21.43
N SER A 77 -7.08 12.04 -22.51
CA SER A 77 -6.13 11.18 -23.23
C SER A 77 -5.02 11.97 -23.87
#